data_AF-A0A8W8MJH1-F1
#
_entry.id   AF-A0A8W8MJH1-F1
#
_cell.length_a   1.000
_cell.length_b   1.000
_cell.length_c   1.000
_cell.angle_alpha   90.00
_cell.angle_beta   90.00
_cell.angle_gamma   90.00
#
_symmetry.space_group_name_H-M   'P 1'
#
loop_
_entity.id
_entity.type
_entity.pdbx_description
1 polymer ?
#
loop_
_entity_poly.entity_id
_entity_poly.type
_entity_poly.pdbx_seq_one_letter_code
_entity_poly.pdbx_strand_id
1 'polypeptide(L)'
;MYEEFLKIQRENQQSAYEERERELKRQYEQRIQQLEEFNNRLPRPRYEVHDTVDTKIADSEIATFLNPPVQEIAAVKTKEKGQRVSIKGTVERMSSVLETGTSKRKIITIKDQSGSIEIKLWGNMVNLAMDCELDQTVLLSCLTLDLYLNRASLNSNPSTTLEVLNEEEHVNGIIEAACFDEDELSILVKDHLWKMEGRLMQTIFPLGEFSPNMMLKAITRGRNIVEM
;
A
#
# COMPACT_ATOMS: atom_id res chain seq x y z
N MET A 1 -58.47 36.83 15.89
CA MET A 1 -58.03 36.69 17.29
C MET A 1 -57.06 35.53 17.49
N TYR A 2 -57.40 34.27 17.17
CA TYR A 2 -56.48 33.12 17.34
C TYR A 2 -55.27 33.14 16.36
N GLU A 3 -55.51 33.46 15.09
CA GLU A 3 -54.45 33.57 14.07
C GLU A 3 -53.44 34.71 14.33
N GLU A 4 -53.91 35.85 14.87
CA GLU A 4 -53.04 36.95 15.29
C GLU A 4 -52.14 36.56 16.46
N PHE A 5 -52.67 35.81 17.42
CA PHE A 5 -51.89 35.30 18.55
C PHE A 5 -50.77 34.35 18.09
N LEU A 6 -51.07 33.44 17.15
CA LEU A 6 -50.07 32.53 16.56
C LEU A 6 -49.03 33.25 15.69
N LYS A 7 -49.39 34.36 15.06
CA LYS A 7 -48.45 35.20 14.30
C LYS A 7 -47.46 35.89 15.24
N ILE A 8 -47.95 36.51 16.32
CA ILE A 8 -47.11 37.17 17.33
C ILE A 8 -46.17 36.16 18.03
N GLN A 9 -46.65 34.95 18.33
CA GLN A 9 -45.80 33.90 18.90
C GLN A 9 -44.66 33.46 17.97
N ARG A 10 -44.93 33.34 16.66
CA ARG A 10 -43.90 33.01 15.66
C ARG A 10 -42.89 34.13 15.48
N GLU A 11 -43.34 35.39 15.41
CA GLU A 11 -42.45 36.55 15.29
C GLU A 11 -41.54 36.70 16.53
N ASN A 12 -42.08 36.45 17.74
CA ASN A 12 -41.28 36.45 18.96
C ASN A 12 -40.25 35.31 19.00
N GLN A 13 -40.62 34.11 18.54
CA GLN A 13 -39.67 32.98 18.44
C GLN A 13 -38.57 33.22 17.40
N GLN A 14 -38.93 33.80 16.25
CA GLN A 14 -37.98 34.16 15.20
C GLN A 14 -36.99 35.22 15.70
N SER A 15 -37.48 36.28 16.36
CA SER A 15 -36.64 37.33 16.94
C SER A 15 -35.69 36.79 18.01
N ALA A 16 -36.16 35.89 18.88
CA ALA A 16 -35.31 35.26 19.90
C ALA A 16 -34.23 34.36 19.29
N TYR A 17 -34.53 33.69 18.17
CA TYR A 17 -33.57 32.88 17.45
C TYR A 17 -32.46 33.74 16.81
N GLU A 18 -32.84 34.82 16.12
CA GLU A 18 -31.90 35.75 15.48
C GLU A 18 -31.01 36.50 16.47
N GLU A 19 -31.54 36.80 17.67
CA GLU A 19 -30.76 37.41 18.74
C GLU A 19 -29.72 36.43 19.31
N ARG A 20 -30.12 35.17 19.51
CA ARG A 20 -29.22 34.10 19.95
C ARG A 20 -28.11 33.83 18.93
N GLU A 21 -28.42 33.85 17.64
CA GLU A 21 -27.44 33.66 16.57
C GLU A 21 -26.42 34.81 16.52
N ARG A 22 -26.88 36.05 16.67
CA ARG A 22 -26.02 37.24 16.77
C ARG A 22 -25.12 37.20 18.00
N GLU A 23 -25.60 36.68 19.11
CA GLU A 23 -24.80 36.52 20.32
C GLU A 23 -23.76 35.41 20.18
N LEU A 24 -24.13 34.27 19.58
CA LEU A 24 -23.20 33.17 19.31
C LEU A 24 -22.06 33.62 18.38
N LYS A 25 -22.40 34.40 17.34
CA LYS A 25 -21.41 34.96 16.41
C LYS A 25 -20.44 35.90 17.11
N ARG A 26 -20.93 36.79 17.97
CA ARG A 26 -20.10 37.68 18.79
C ARG A 26 -19.16 36.90 19.71
N GLN A 27 -19.65 35.85 20.36
CA GLN A 27 -18.82 34.99 21.21
C GLN A 27 -17.72 34.28 20.41
N TYR A 28 -18.05 33.83 19.20
CA TYR A 28 -17.10 33.15 18.32
C TYR A 28 -15.99 34.11 17.85
N GLU A 29 -16.36 35.32 17.43
CA GLU A 29 -15.43 36.37 17.02
C GLU A 29 -14.50 36.79 18.18
N GLN A 30 -15.05 36.96 19.39
CA GLN A 30 -14.24 37.25 20.59
C GLN A 30 -13.24 36.13 20.88
N ARG A 31 -13.62 34.87 20.69
CA ARG A 31 -12.73 33.72 20.91
C ARG A 31 -11.62 33.64 19.87
N ILE A 32 -11.90 33.95 18.61
CA ILE A 32 -10.88 34.05 17.56
C ILE A 32 -9.86 35.12 17.94
N GLN A 33 -10.32 36.31 18.34
CA GLN A 33 -9.45 37.42 18.72
C GLN A 33 -8.56 37.07 19.94
N GLN A 34 -9.12 36.39 20.94
CA GLN A 34 -8.35 35.89 22.08
C GLN A 34 -7.28 34.87 21.68
N LEU A 35 -7.59 33.98 20.73
CA LEU A 35 -6.63 32.99 20.22
C LEU A 35 -5.49 33.66 19.43
N GLU A 36 -5.81 34.67 18.62
CA GLU A 36 -4.81 35.44 17.88
C GLU A 36 -3.89 36.24 18.80
N GLU A 37 -4.45 36.90 19.82
CA GLU A 37 -3.65 37.59 20.85
C GLU A 37 -2.77 36.63 21.63
N PHE A 38 -3.29 35.46 22.00
CA PHE A 38 -2.51 34.42 22.68
C PHE A 38 -1.36 33.94 21.79
N ASN A 39 -1.62 33.63 20.51
CA ASN A 39 -0.61 33.17 19.57
C ASN A 39 0.47 34.24 19.30
N ASN A 40 0.10 35.52 19.28
CA ASN A 40 1.05 36.63 19.12
C ASN A 40 1.90 36.88 20.38
N ARG A 41 1.46 36.47 21.57
CA ARG A 41 2.23 36.54 22.82
C ARG A 41 3.13 35.33 23.04
N LEU A 42 2.88 34.22 22.34
CA LEU A 42 3.80 33.09 22.39
C LEU A 42 5.11 33.51 21.71
N PRO A 43 6.26 33.34 22.39
CA PRO A 43 7.54 33.49 21.71
C PRO A 43 7.53 32.51 20.55
N ARG A 44 7.61 33.02 19.32
CA ARG A 44 7.84 32.17 18.16
C ARG A 44 9.11 31.39 18.48
N PRO A 45 9.11 30.05 18.44
CA PRO A 45 10.34 29.31 18.61
C PRO A 45 11.29 29.85 17.54
N ARG A 46 12.34 30.52 17.99
CA ARG A 46 13.50 30.73 17.14
C ARG A 46 14.02 29.31 16.96
N TYR A 47 13.66 28.70 15.84
CA TYR A 47 14.47 27.62 15.33
C TYR A 47 15.82 28.28 15.08
N GLU A 48 16.76 28.10 16.01
CA GLU A 48 18.15 28.18 15.66
C GLU A 48 18.33 27.12 14.58
N VAL A 49 18.32 27.57 13.33
CA VAL A 49 18.90 26.80 12.25
C VAL A 49 20.37 26.76 12.63
N HIS A 50 20.75 25.72 13.36
CA HIS A 50 22.13 25.29 13.33
C HIS A 50 22.36 24.97 11.87
N ASP A 51 22.99 25.89 11.15
CA ASP A 51 23.71 25.57 9.94
C ASP A 51 24.67 24.44 10.37
N THR A 52 24.20 23.20 10.24
CA THR A 52 25.08 22.07 10.15
C THR A 52 26.02 22.48 9.04
N VAL A 53 27.29 22.71 9.39
CA VAL A 53 28.39 22.95 8.45
C VAL A 53 28.04 22.19 7.19
N ASP A 54 27.89 22.88 6.05
CA ASP A 54 27.56 22.31 4.74
C ASP A 54 28.63 21.28 4.37
N THR A 55 28.51 20.13 5.01
CA THR A 55 29.37 18.98 4.78
C THR A 55 28.76 18.47 3.51
N LYS A 56 29.44 18.75 2.39
CA LYS A 56 28.99 18.31 1.08
C LYS A 56 28.70 16.82 1.19
N ILE A 57 27.42 16.47 1.19
CA ILE A 57 26.97 15.09 1.13
C ILE A 57 27.58 14.55 -0.15
N ALA A 58 28.33 13.45 -0.04
CA ALA A 58 29.00 12.91 -1.21
C ALA A 58 27.94 12.49 -2.23
N ASP A 59 28.20 12.69 -3.52
CA ASP A 59 27.27 12.27 -4.58
C ASP A 59 26.93 10.77 -4.47
N SER A 60 27.86 9.96 -3.96
CA SER A 60 27.66 8.53 -3.66
C SER A 60 26.64 8.27 -2.56
N GLU A 61 26.59 9.12 -1.53
CA GLU A 61 25.60 9.02 -0.44
C GLU A 61 24.21 9.39 -0.95
N ILE A 62 24.11 10.43 -1.79
CA ILE A 62 22.88 10.81 -2.48
C ILE A 62 22.41 9.69 -3.39
N ALA A 63 23.30 9.13 -4.21
CA ALA A 63 22.97 8.03 -5.12
C ALA A 63 22.46 6.79 -4.36
N THR A 64 23.11 6.42 -3.26
CA THR A 64 22.70 5.28 -2.41
C THR A 64 21.36 5.56 -1.71
N PHE A 65 21.11 6.80 -1.31
CA PHE A 65 19.85 7.19 -0.69
C PHE A 65 18.67 7.16 -1.67
N LEU A 66 18.90 7.54 -2.93
CA LEU A 66 17.87 7.50 -3.96
C LEU A 66 17.65 6.08 -4.51
N ASN A 67 18.74 5.32 -4.66
CA ASN A 67 18.75 3.97 -5.23
C ASN A 67 19.49 2.99 -4.31
N PRO A 68 18.90 2.63 -3.15
CA PRO A 68 19.56 1.71 -2.23
C PRO A 68 19.69 0.32 -2.87
N PRO A 69 20.80 -0.40 -2.61
CA PRO A 69 21.01 -1.72 -3.20
C PRO A 69 19.97 -2.73 -2.70
N VAL A 70 19.64 -3.69 -3.58
CA VAL A 70 18.78 -4.82 -3.26
C VAL A 70 19.48 -5.71 -2.23
N GLN A 71 18.77 -6.05 -1.16
CA GLN A 71 19.30 -6.80 -0.03
C GLN A 71 18.32 -7.89 0.39
N GLU A 72 18.86 -8.96 0.98
CA GLU A 72 18.07 -10.03 1.59
C GLU A 72 17.30 -9.51 2.81
N ILE A 73 16.12 -10.06 3.06
CA ILE A 73 15.23 -9.65 4.15
C ILE A 73 15.92 -9.81 5.51
N ALA A 74 16.69 -10.87 5.74
CA ALA A 74 17.45 -11.06 6.97
C ALA A 74 18.46 -9.92 7.22
N ALA A 75 19.17 -9.47 6.18
CA ALA A 75 20.10 -8.36 6.26
C ALA A 75 19.38 -7.02 6.48
N VAL A 76 18.19 -6.83 5.90
CA VAL A 76 17.37 -5.64 6.16
C VAL A 76 16.95 -5.54 7.63
N LYS A 77 16.64 -6.66 8.28
CA LYS A 77 16.19 -6.69 9.68
C LYS A 77 17.27 -6.30 10.69
N THR A 78 18.56 -6.34 10.32
CA THR A 78 19.67 -5.94 11.20
C THR A 78 20.03 -4.46 11.11
N LYS A 79 19.38 -3.72 10.22
CA LYS A 79 19.63 -2.29 9.98
C LYS A 79 18.94 -1.38 10.98
N GLU A 80 19.37 -0.13 10.97
CA GLU A 80 18.80 0.92 11.81
C GLU A 80 17.50 1.48 11.25
N LYS A 81 16.60 1.88 12.14
CA LYS A 81 15.35 2.57 11.79
C LYS A 81 15.64 3.80 10.92
N GLY A 82 14.84 4.01 9.89
CA GLY A 82 14.95 5.14 8.96
C GLY A 82 15.86 4.89 7.76
N GLN A 83 16.68 3.83 7.78
CA GLN A 83 17.50 3.48 6.63
C GLN A 83 16.66 3.09 5.42
N ARG A 84 17.15 3.46 4.23
CA ARG A 84 16.52 3.10 2.95
C ARG A 84 17.07 1.79 2.41
N VAL A 85 16.18 0.93 1.92
CA VAL A 85 16.50 -0.41 1.42
C VAL A 85 15.69 -0.74 0.19
N SER A 86 16.21 -1.65 -0.63
CA SER A 86 15.46 -2.30 -1.70
C SER A 86 15.45 -3.79 -1.44
N ILE A 87 14.35 -4.47 -1.79
CA ILE A 87 14.21 -5.92 -1.59
C ILE A 87 13.58 -6.56 -2.83
N LYS A 88 14.01 -7.78 -3.12
CA LYS A 88 13.40 -8.67 -4.11
C LYS A 88 12.80 -9.86 -3.37
N GLY A 89 11.58 -10.22 -3.70
CA GLY A 89 10.95 -11.42 -3.13
C GLY A 89 9.55 -11.65 -3.66
N THR A 90 8.95 -12.75 -3.20
CA THR A 90 7.63 -13.21 -3.60
C THR A 90 6.55 -12.62 -2.69
N VAL A 91 5.44 -12.18 -3.26
CA VAL A 91 4.28 -11.67 -2.51
C VAL A 91 3.57 -12.84 -1.81
N GLU A 92 3.75 -12.96 -0.49
CA GLU A 92 3.16 -14.05 0.30
C GLU A 92 1.72 -13.73 0.74
N ARG A 93 1.46 -12.49 1.14
CA ARG A 93 0.15 -12.06 1.67
C ARG A 93 -0.15 -10.62 1.31
N MET A 94 -1.43 -10.30 1.13
CA MET A 94 -1.90 -8.93 0.93
C MET A 94 -3.13 -8.68 1.80
N SER A 95 -3.16 -7.52 2.46
CA SER A 95 -4.35 -7.06 3.18
C SER A 95 -5.34 -6.38 2.21
N SER A 96 -6.59 -6.26 2.64
CA SER A 96 -7.51 -5.26 2.08
C SER A 96 -6.96 -3.84 2.27
N VAL A 97 -7.45 -2.89 1.48
CA VAL A 97 -7.14 -1.47 1.68
C VAL A 97 -7.78 -1.00 2.98
N LEU A 98 -6.96 -0.43 3.86
CA LEU A 98 -7.38 0.20 5.10
C LEU A 98 -7.44 1.70 4.87
N GLU A 99 -8.65 2.27 4.88
CA GLU A 99 -8.89 3.68 4.61
C GLU A 99 -9.66 4.35 5.75
N THR A 100 -9.19 5.51 6.17
CA THR A 100 -9.83 6.42 7.11
C THR A 100 -9.93 7.80 6.46
N GLY A 101 -10.67 8.73 7.07
CA GLY A 101 -10.81 10.10 6.53
C GLY A 101 -9.48 10.88 6.39
N THR A 102 -8.38 10.39 6.96
CA THR A 102 -7.06 11.05 6.94
C THR A 102 -5.93 10.16 6.44
N SER A 103 -6.17 8.89 6.15
CA SER A 103 -5.11 7.94 5.81
C SER A 103 -5.63 6.80 4.96
N LYS A 104 -4.84 6.39 3.97
CA LYS A 104 -5.06 5.20 3.15
C LYS A 104 -3.81 4.34 3.17
N ARG A 105 -3.95 3.03 3.44
CA ARG A 105 -2.81 2.10 3.38
C ARG A 105 -3.20 0.68 2.97
N LYS A 106 -2.24 -0.04 2.41
CA LYS A 106 -2.31 -1.48 2.15
C LYS A 106 -1.04 -2.13 2.69
N ILE A 107 -1.17 -3.31 3.28
CA ILE A 107 -0.05 -4.05 3.84
C ILE A 107 0.18 -5.27 2.95
N ILE A 108 1.42 -5.44 2.49
CA ILE A 108 1.85 -6.65 1.77
C ILE A 108 2.96 -7.32 2.57
N THR A 109 3.00 -8.65 2.54
CA THR A 109 4.11 -9.44 3.10
C THR A 109 4.92 -9.99 1.94
N ILE A 110 6.21 -9.65 1.91
CA ILE A 110 7.16 -10.19 0.94
C ILE A 110 8.02 -11.24 1.63
N LYS A 111 8.31 -12.33 0.91
CA LYS A 111 9.15 -13.43 1.36
C LYS A 111 10.30 -13.67 0.38
N ASP A 112 11.48 -13.94 0.91
CA ASP A 112 12.62 -14.47 0.17
C ASP A 112 13.16 -15.73 0.89
N GLN A 113 14.30 -16.24 0.45
CA GLN A 113 14.95 -17.40 1.06
C GLN A 113 15.39 -17.17 2.52
N SER A 114 15.55 -15.92 2.94
CA SER A 114 16.08 -15.50 4.24
C SER A 114 14.98 -15.19 5.26
N GLY A 115 13.75 -14.94 4.82
CA GLY A 115 12.58 -14.77 5.69
C GLY A 115 11.47 -13.95 5.05
N SER A 116 10.58 -13.39 5.89
CA SER A 116 9.48 -12.52 5.45
C SER A 116 9.46 -11.17 6.16
N ILE A 117 8.93 -10.15 5.49
CA ILE A 117 8.78 -8.80 6.04
C ILE A 117 7.50 -8.13 5.56
N GLU A 118 6.87 -7.37 6.45
CA GLU A 118 5.69 -6.57 6.11
C GLU A 118 6.08 -5.21 5.55
N ILE A 119 5.36 -4.79 4.52
CA ILE A 119 5.53 -3.50 3.84
C ILE A 119 4.19 -2.77 3.91
N LYS A 120 4.23 -1.56 4.47
CA LYS A 120 3.08 -0.66 4.58
C LYS A 120 3.18 0.36 3.43
N LEU A 121 2.27 0.23 2.48
CA LEU A 121 2.15 1.16 1.36
C LEU A 121 1.10 2.22 1.72
N TRP A 122 1.49 3.49 1.68
CA TRP A 122 0.70 4.62 2.16
C TRP A 122 0.22 5.53 1.04
N GLY A 123 -0.96 6.12 1.20
CA GLY A 123 -1.55 7.09 0.28
C GLY A 123 -1.64 6.54 -1.14
N ASN A 124 -1.02 7.26 -2.09
CA ASN A 124 -1.02 6.88 -3.50
C ASN A 124 -0.20 5.60 -3.79
N MET A 125 0.71 5.21 -2.88
CA MET A 125 1.51 3.98 -3.03
C MET A 125 0.66 2.72 -2.88
N VAL A 126 -0.58 2.83 -2.38
CA VAL A 126 -1.54 1.72 -2.37
C VAL A 126 -1.83 1.22 -3.80
N ASN A 127 -1.80 2.12 -4.78
CA ASN A 127 -2.05 1.76 -6.17
C ASN A 127 -0.94 0.85 -6.73
N LEU A 128 0.31 1.00 -6.28
CA LEU A 128 1.41 0.12 -6.69
C LEU A 128 1.15 -1.34 -6.30
N ALA A 129 0.51 -1.59 -5.15
CA ALA A 129 0.10 -2.95 -4.76
C ALA A 129 -1.24 -3.40 -5.36
N MET A 130 -1.80 -2.65 -6.31
CA MET A 130 -2.82 -3.19 -7.21
C MET A 130 -2.17 -3.80 -8.45
N ASP A 131 -0.92 -3.46 -8.74
CA ASP A 131 -0.18 -3.94 -9.90
C ASP A 131 0.48 -5.31 -9.67
N CYS A 132 0.40 -5.86 -8.45
CA CYS A 132 0.94 -7.19 -8.11
C CYS A 132 -0.10 -8.12 -7.47
N GLU A 133 0.07 -9.41 -7.72
CA GLU A 133 -0.75 -10.51 -7.20
C GLU A 133 0.05 -11.39 -6.23
N LEU A 134 -0.65 -12.27 -5.50
CA LEU A 134 -0.02 -13.30 -4.67
C LEU A 134 0.88 -14.20 -5.52
N ASP A 135 1.97 -14.67 -4.91
CA ASP A 135 3.01 -15.51 -5.50
C ASP A 135 3.80 -14.89 -6.66
N GLN A 136 3.60 -13.61 -6.98
CA GLN A 136 4.47 -12.92 -7.91
C GLN A 136 5.77 -12.49 -7.24
N THR A 137 6.88 -12.65 -7.98
CA THR A 137 8.17 -12.08 -7.58
C THR A 137 8.19 -10.60 -7.95
N VAL A 138 8.50 -9.75 -6.98
CA VAL A 138 8.53 -8.30 -7.14
C VAL A 138 9.86 -7.75 -6.65
N LEU A 139 10.29 -6.66 -7.28
CA LEU A 139 11.34 -5.78 -6.79
C LEU A 139 10.68 -4.52 -6.23
N LEU A 140 10.84 -4.29 -4.93
CA LEU A 140 10.47 -3.03 -4.29
C LEU A 140 11.72 -2.24 -3.97
N SER A 141 11.82 -1.05 -4.55
CA SER A 141 12.98 -0.18 -4.38
C SER A 141 12.69 0.96 -3.43
N CYS A 142 13.72 1.39 -2.71
CA CYS A 142 13.70 2.62 -1.90
C CYS A 142 12.58 2.66 -0.85
N LEU A 143 12.47 1.60 -0.05
CA LEU A 143 11.61 1.52 1.14
C LEU A 143 12.34 2.04 2.37
N THR A 144 11.60 2.54 3.36
CA THR A 144 12.16 3.01 4.63
C THR A 144 11.93 1.99 5.75
N LEU A 145 13.00 1.57 6.43
CA LEU A 145 12.91 0.66 7.56
C LEU A 145 12.25 1.31 8.77
N ASP A 146 11.26 0.64 9.34
CA ASP A 146 10.60 0.98 10.59
C ASP A 146 10.76 -0.16 11.59
N LEU A 147 11.18 0.22 12.80
CA LEU A 147 11.34 -0.68 13.94
C LEU A 147 10.36 -0.25 15.03
N TYR A 148 9.46 -1.15 15.41
CA TYR A 148 8.50 -0.95 16.49
C TYR A 148 8.43 -2.19 17.38
N LEU A 149 8.75 -2.03 18.67
CA LEU A 149 8.76 -3.12 19.67
C LEU A 149 9.45 -4.40 19.15
N ASN A 150 10.64 -4.23 18.57
CA ASN A 150 11.48 -5.29 17.96
C ASN A 150 10.92 -5.92 16.67
N ARG A 151 9.83 -5.41 16.12
CA ARG A 151 9.33 -5.83 14.81
C ARG A 151 9.85 -4.90 13.72
N ALA A 152 10.57 -5.48 12.77
CA ALA A 152 10.95 -4.81 11.54
C ALA A 152 9.80 -4.83 10.53
N SER A 153 9.50 -3.66 9.97
CA SER A 153 8.59 -3.48 8.85
C SER A 153 9.13 -2.40 7.92
N LEU A 154 8.63 -2.35 6.69
CA LEU A 154 9.03 -1.34 5.72
C LEU A 154 7.86 -0.39 5.47
N ASN A 155 8.15 0.88 5.28
CA ASN A 155 7.18 1.88 4.83
C ASN A 155 7.54 2.34 3.42
N SER A 156 6.53 2.49 2.57
CA SER A 156 6.68 3.25 1.34
C SER A 156 6.97 4.72 1.64
N ASN A 157 7.71 5.36 0.75
CA ASN A 157 7.94 6.80 0.72
C ASN A 157 7.77 7.31 -0.74
N PRO A 158 7.87 8.62 -1.00
CA PRO A 158 7.68 9.18 -2.35
C PRO A 158 8.63 8.64 -3.43
N SER A 159 9.76 8.05 -3.05
CA SER A 159 10.75 7.45 -3.95
C SER A 159 10.54 5.94 -4.13
N THR A 160 9.56 5.33 -3.47
CA THR A 160 9.31 3.89 -3.56
C THR A 160 8.78 3.53 -4.94
N THR A 161 9.36 2.50 -5.55
CA THR A 161 8.87 1.89 -6.79
C THR A 161 8.59 0.41 -6.58
N LEU A 162 7.70 -0.15 -7.40
CA LEU A 162 7.41 -1.57 -7.47
C LEU A 162 7.54 -2.02 -8.92
N GLU A 163 8.25 -3.11 -9.14
CA GLU A 163 8.39 -3.78 -10.42
C GLU A 163 8.02 -5.25 -10.25
N VAL A 164 7.10 -5.76 -11.07
CA VAL A 164 6.79 -7.19 -11.13
C VAL A 164 7.82 -7.86 -12.03
N LEU A 165 8.57 -8.80 -11.46
CA LEU A 165 9.60 -9.54 -12.17
C LEU A 165 8.96 -10.78 -12.80
N ASN A 166 8.83 -10.76 -14.13
CA ASN A 166 8.32 -11.88 -14.92
C ASN A 166 9.45 -12.86 -15.25
N GLU A 167 10.09 -13.41 -14.22
CA GLU A 167 11.13 -14.42 -14.38
C GLU A 167 10.48 -15.73 -14.86
N GLU A 168 11.16 -16.39 -15.80
CA GLU A 168 10.71 -17.68 -16.32
C GLU A 168 11.12 -18.80 -15.38
N GLU A 169 10.16 -19.60 -14.95
CA GLU A 169 10.40 -20.76 -14.08
C GLU A 169 9.92 -22.05 -14.75
N HIS A 170 10.63 -23.15 -14.49
CA HIS A 170 10.20 -24.46 -14.96
C HIS A 170 9.30 -25.13 -13.91
N VAL A 171 8.06 -25.42 -14.31
CA VAL A 171 7.13 -26.21 -13.51
C VAL A 171 7.02 -27.62 -14.08
N ASN A 172 7.10 -28.61 -13.18
CA ASN A 172 6.91 -30.02 -13.52
C ASN A 172 6.04 -30.68 -12.45
N GLY A 173 5.01 -31.44 -12.86
CA GLY A 173 4.12 -32.11 -11.92
C GLY A 173 2.99 -32.88 -12.60
N ILE A 174 2.13 -33.50 -11.78
CA ILE A 174 0.90 -34.13 -12.25
C ILE A 174 -0.21 -33.07 -12.16
N ILE A 175 -1.05 -33.00 -13.19
CA ILE A 175 -2.23 -32.13 -13.18
C ILE A 175 -3.31 -32.78 -12.32
N GLU A 176 -3.69 -32.10 -11.25
CA GLU A 176 -4.63 -32.58 -10.24
C GLU A 176 -6.08 -32.18 -10.58
N ALA A 177 -6.25 -31.02 -11.21
CA ALA A 177 -7.54 -30.50 -11.68
C ALA A 177 -7.33 -29.51 -12.83
N ALA A 178 -8.39 -29.27 -13.60
CA ALA A 178 -8.42 -28.31 -14.70
C ALA A 178 -9.76 -27.56 -14.72
N CYS A 179 -9.70 -26.24 -14.93
CA CYS A 179 -10.83 -25.36 -15.14
C CYS A 179 -10.89 -24.94 -16.62
N PHE A 180 -12.03 -25.17 -17.25
CA PHE A 180 -12.26 -24.90 -18.68
C PHE A 180 -13.16 -23.69 -18.93
N ASP A 181 -13.45 -22.89 -17.90
CA ASP A 181 -14.22 -21.66 -18.04
C ASP A 181 -13.44 -20.65 -18.88
N GLU A 182 -14.08 -20.06 -19.90
CA GLU A 182 -13.42 -19.19 -20.89
C GLU A 182 -12.68 -18.00 -20.26
N ASP A 183 -13.16 -17.50 -19.11
CA ASP A 183 -12.56 -16.38 -18.39
C ASP A 183 -11.48 -16.81 -17.38
N GLU A 184 -11.42 -18.08 -16.97
CA GLU A 184 -10.58 -18.57 -15.86
C GLU A 184 -9.84 -19.89 -16.17
N LEU A 185 -9.41 -20.06 -17.42
CA LEU A 185 -8.63 -21.22 -17.85
C LEU A 185 -7.40 -21.45 -16.96
N SER A 186 -7.42 -22.56 -16.24
CA SER A 186 -6.40 -22.85 -15.23
C SER A 186 -6.25 -24.34 -14.92
N ILE A 187 -5.10 -24.70 -14.36
CA ILE A 187 -4.82 -26.06 -13.86
C ILE A 187 -4.26 -26.02 -12.45
N LEU A 188 -4.52 -27.07 -11.69
CA LEU A 188 -3.95 -27.29 -10.36
C LEU A 188 -2.78 -28.27 -10.44
N VAL A 189 -1.61 -27.87 -9.95
CA VAL A 189 -0.40 -28.70 -9.88
C VAL A 189 0.31 -28.45 -8.55
N LYS A 190 0.48 -29.49 -7.73
CA LYS A 190 1.14 -29.41 -6.40
C LYS A 190 0.50 -28.34 -5.51
N ASP A 191 -0.82 -28.33 -5.39
CA ASP A 191 -1.60 -27.30 -4.66
C ASP A 191 -1.47 -25.86 -5.21
N HIS A 192 -0.88 -25.66 -6.38
CA HIS A 192 -0.74 -24.33 -7.01
C HIS A 192 -1.62 -24.23 -8.25
N LEU A 193 -2.43 -23.16 -8.30
CA LEU A 193 -3.29 -22.86 -9.44
C LEU A 193 -2.55 -22.00 -10.46
N TRP A 194 -2.41 -22.52 -11.68
CA TRP A 194 -1.72 -21.88 -12.79
C TRP A 194 -2.73 -21.50 -13.87
N LYS A 195 -2.73 -20.24 -14.27
CA LYS A 195 -3.54 -19.71 -15.37
C LYS A 195 -2.84 -20.00 -16.71
N MET A 196 -3.60 -20.15 -17.79
CA MET A 196 -3.01 -20.27 -19.13
C MET A 196 -3.97 -19.83 -20.23
N GLU A 197 -3.40 -19.55 -21.40
CA GLU A 197 -4.20 -19.25 -22.59
C GLU A 197 -4.91 -20.49 -23.15
N GLY A 198 -6.05 -20.29 -23.82
CA GLY A 198 -6.83 -21.40 -24.41
C GLY A 198 -6.05 -22.27 -25.39
N ARG A 199 -5.09 -21.70 -26.13
CA ARG A 199 -4.22 -22.48 -27.03
C ARG A 199 -3.36 -23.48 -26.26
N LEU A 200 -2.80 -23.05 -25.14
CA LEU A 200 -1.99 -23.88 -24.24
C LEU A 200 -2.86 -24.95 -23.58
N MET A 201 -4.06 -24.58 -23.13
CA MET A 201 -5.02 -25.52 -22.55
C MET A 201 -5.42 -26.62 -23.54
N GLN A 202 -5.66 -26.28 -24.81
CA GLN A 202 -5.99 -27.24 -25.86
C GLN A 202 -4.83 -28.18 -26.21
N THR A 203 -3.58 -27.76 -26.01
CA THR A 203 -2.42 -28.64 -26.16
C THR A 203 -2.41 -29.76 -25.13
N ILE A 204 -2.83 -29.47 -23.89
CA ILE A 204 -2.96 -30.47 -22.82
C ILE A 204 -4.26 -31.25 -23.01
N PHE A 205 -5.38 -30.55 -23.17
CA PHE A 205 -6.74 -31.11 -23.18
C PHE A 205 -7.42 -30.81 -24.53
N PRO A 206 -7.06 -31.51 -25.61
CA PRO A 206 -7.59 -31.23 -26.95
C PRO A 206 -9.09 -31.47 -27.08
N LEU A 207 -9.69 -32.26 -26.18
CA LEU A 207 -11.12 -32.51 -26.12
C LEU A 207 -11.87 -31.61 -25.13
N GLY A 208 -11.17 -30.74 -24.39
CA GLY A 208 -11.77 -29.92 -23.33
C GLY A 208 -12.24 -30.72 -22.11
N GLU A 209 -11.70 -31.93 -21.91
CA GLU A 209 -12.05 -32.81 -20.81
C GLU A 209 -10.80 -33.15 -19.98
N PHE A 210 -10.95 -33.14 -18.65
CA PHE A 210 -9.88 -33.52 -17.74
C PHE A 210 -9.59 -35.02 -17.81
N SER A 211 -8.32 -35.38 -17.93
CA SER A 211 -7.84 -36.75 -17.80
C SER A 211 -6.87 -36.87 -16.62
N PRO A 212 -7.02 -37.86 -15.73
CA PRO A 212 -6.13 -38.04 -14.59
C PRO A 212 -4.72 -38.49 -15.02
N ASN A 213 -3.73 -38.25 -14.16
CA ASN A 213 -2.32 -38.62 -14.34
C ASN A 213 -1.59 -37.95 -15.52
N MET A 214 -2.12 -36.82 -16.01
CA MET A 214 -1.42 -36.03 -17.01
C MET A 214 -0.20 -35.33 -16.40
N MET A 215 0.95 -35.47 -17.05
CA MET A 215 2.19 -34.82 -16.63
C MET A 215 2.32 -33.47 -17.31
N LEU A 216 2.50 -32.43 -16.51
CA LEU A 216 2.89 -31.10 -16.97
C LEU A 216 4.40 -30.97 -16.95
N LYS A 217 4.95 -30.46 -18.06
CA LYS A 217 6.24 -29.80 -18.12
C LYS A 217 5.99 -28.47 -18.82
N ALA A 218 6.32 -27.36 -18.16
CA ALA A 218 5.99 -26.05 -18.68
C ALA A 218 6.94 -24.97 -18.17
N ILE A 219 6.94 -23.85 -18.88
CA ILE A 219 7.58 -22.60 -18.44
C ILE A 219 6.48 -21.65 -17.98
N THR A 220 6.68 -21.04 -16.81
CA THR A 220 5.76 -20.10 -16.20
C THR A 220 6.39 -18.71 -16.12
N ARG A 221 5.55 -17.67 -16.12
CA ARG A 221 5.90 -16.30 -15.72
C ARG A 221 4.90 -15.84 -14.68
N GLY A 222 5.31 -15.76 -13.42
CA GLY A 222 4.37 -15.65 -12.30
C GLY A 222 3.39 -16.82 -12.30
N ARG A 223 2.09 -16.58 -12.10
CA ARG A 223 1.05 -17.65 -12.14
C ARG A 223 0.58 -18.07 -13.53
N ASN A 224 1.22 -17.59 -14.60
CA ASN A 224 0.80 -17.91 -15.96
C ASN A 224 1.74 -18.94 -16.58
N ILE A 225 1.18 -20.00 -17.16
CA ILE A 225 1.91 -20.87 -18.08
C ILE A 225 2.03 -20.14 -19.41
N VAL A 226 3.27 -20.01 -19.89
CA VAL A 226 3.59 -19.31 -21.13
C VAL A 226 4.11 -20.23 -22.22
N GLU A 227 4.62 -21.41 -21.85
CA GLU A 227 5.16 -22.41 -22.78
C GLU A 227 5.06 -23.82 -22.19
N MET A 228 5.03 -24.85 -23.05
CA MET A 228 4.99 -26.28 -22.70
C MET A 228 6.05 -27.08 -23.45
#